data_AF-A0AA97L3U0-F1
#
_entry.id   AF-A0AA97L3U0-F1
#
_cell.length_a   1.000
_cell.length_b   1.000
_cell.length_c   1.000
_cell.angle_alpha   90.00
_cell.angle_beta   90.00
_cell.angle_gamma   90.00
#
_symmetry.space_group_name_H-M   'P 1'
#
loop_
_entity.id
_entity.type
_entity.pdbx_description
1 polymer ?
#
loop_
_entity_poly.entity_id
_entity_poly.type
_entity_poly.pdbx_seq_one_letter_code
_entity_poly.pdbx_strand_id
1 'polypeptide(L)'
;MEYYKDVLWKGALLFSLSLVASVFYFKAEKGSQNFAGFFIYGITIGLWLIASNMNKRRLIINHNKELYQFYIKGRLWQEGPLYQIYVRLVAQRDSYGKLFYSLIINGYRLEMLTLASLSSKFEQIDVLGRRIARHLNLNYFDYEDISTRHVIRHKPPEIEEEEEEELTGYQNV
;
A
#
# COMPACT_ATOMS: atom_id res chain seq x y z
N MET A 1 2.40 8.12 10.74
CA MET A 1 3.44 7.39 9.97
C MET A 1 3.73 8.15 8.69
N GLU A 2 5.00 8.37 8.37
CA GLU A 2 5.43 9.06 7.15
C GLU A 2 6.24 8.07 6.30
N TYR A 3 5.96 8.03 4.99
CA TYR A 3 6.66 7.13 4.10
C TYR A 3 6.76 7.67 2.67
N TYR A 4 7.70 7.11 1.93
CA TYR A 4 7.91 7.32 0.50
C TYR A 4 7.56 6.04 -0.25
N LYS A 5 7.11 6.16 -1.50
CA LYS A 5 6.82 4.99 -2.33
C LYS A 5 8.10 4.24 -2.68
N ASP A 6 8.05 2.92 -2.57
CA ASP A 6 9.15 2.01 -2.95
C ASP A 6 9.58 2.15 -4.43
N VAL A 7 8.70 2.70 -5.28
CA VAL A 7 9.01 2.98 -6.70
C VAL A 7 10.08 4.06 -6.87
N LEU A 8 10.31 4.92 -5.86
CA LEU A 8 11.26 6.02 -5.96
C LEU A 8 12.70 5.56 -6.19
N TRP A 9 13.19 4.63 -5.37
CA TRP A 9 14.57 4.17 -5.49
C TRP A 9 14.77 3.33 -6.76
N LYS A 10 13.73 2.60 -7.21
CA LYS A 10 13.76 1.86 -8.49
C LYS A 10 13.90 2.82 -9.67
N GLY A 11 13.15 3.93 -9.65
CA GLY A 11 13.30 5.01 -10.63
C GLY A 11 14.69 5.65 -10.60
N ALA A 12 15.23 5.93 -9.41
CA ALA A 12 16.58 6.47 -9.25
C ALA A 12 17.66 5.52 -9.78
N LEU A 13 17.53 4.22 -9.51
CA LEU A 13 18.43 3.20 -10.02
C LEU A 13 18.38 3.14 -11.55
N LEU A 14 17.19 3.07 -12.13
CA LEU A 14 17.00 3.07 -13.59
C LEU A 14 17.62 4.30 -14.25
N PHE A 15 17.39 5.48 -13.67
CA PHE A 15 17.98 6.74 -14.14
C PHE A 15 19.51 6.71 -14.08
N SER A 16 20.08 6.27 -12.95
CA SER A 16 21.54 6.20 -12.79
C SER A 16 22.19 5.21 -13.76
N LEU A 17 21.61 4.03 -13.94
CA LEU A 17 22.13 2.98 -14.82
C LEU A 17 22.08 3.41 -16.29
N SER A 18 20.96 4.02 -16.71
CA SER A 18 20.79 4.51 -18.08
C SER A 18 21.73 5.68 -18.40
N LEU A 19 21.97 6.58 -17.43
CA LEU A 19 22.95 7.66 -17.58
C LEU A 19 24.38 7.12 -17.73
N VAL A 20 24.80 6.21 -16.83
CA VAL A 20 26.14 5.62 -16.87
C VAL A 20 26.35 4.84 -18.17
N ALA A 21 25.39 4.02 -18.57
CA ALA A 21 25.46 3.24 -19.80
C ALA A 21 25.51 4.13 -21.05
N SER A 22 24.78 5.25 -21.06
CA SER A 22 24.86 6.25 -22.13
C SER A 22 26.26 6.84 -22.26
N VAL A 23 26.90 7.23 -21.14
CA VAL A 23 28.27 7.79 -21.15
C VAL A 23 29.29 6.77 -21.67
N PHE A 24 29.18 5.50 -21.27
CA PHE A 24 30.06 4.44 -21.80
C PHE A 24 29.81 4.15 -23.27
N TYR A 25 28.55 4.17 -23.71
CA TYR A 25 28.18 3.99 -25.12
C TYR A 25 28.78 5.09 -26.02
N PHE A 26 28.74 6.35 -25.59
CA PHE A 26 29.38 7.45 -26.33
C PHE A 26 30.91 7.39 -26.34
N LYS A 27 31.53 6.76 -25.33
CA LYS A 27 32.98 6.55 -25.28
C LYS A 27 33.45 5.33 -26.10
N ALA A 28 32.57 4.36 -26.34
CA ALA A 28 32.91 3.17 -27.11
C ALA A 28 32.89 3.50 -28.62
N GLU A 29 34.05 3.46 -29.26
CA GLU A 29 34.12 3.57 -30.73
C GLU A 29 33.52 2.31 -31.39
N LYS A 30 32.55 2.55 -32.28
CA LYS A 30 31.89 1.61 -33.21
C LYS A 30 31.06 0.46 -32.61
N GLY A 31 29.76 0.54 -32.90
CA GLY A 31 28.86 -0.62 -33.02
C GLY A 31 27.61 -0.21 -33.79
N SER A 32 27.31 -0.89 -34.89
CA SER A 32 26.29 -0.53 -35.90
C SER A 32 24.82 -0.70 -35.45
N GLN A 33 24.54 -0.66 -34.15
CA GLN A 33 23.19 -0.81 -33.59
C GLN A 33 22.85 0.40 -32.73
N ASN A 34 21.84 1.17 -33.17
CA ASN A 34 21.41 2.42 -32.54
C ASN A 34 20.65 2.16 -31.21
N PHE A 35 21.37 1.72 -30.17
CA PHE A 35 20.81 1.54 -28.83
C PHE A 35 20.62 2.86 -28.06
N ALA A 36 21.05 3.99 -28.63
CA ALA A 36 20.89 5.32 -28.04
C ALA A 36 19.43 5.63 -27.63
N GLY A 37 18.45 5.19 -28.43
CA GLY A 37 17.03 5.38 -28.13
C GLY A 37 16.60 4.69 -26.83
N PHE A 38 17.15 3.51 -26.52
CA PHE A 38 16.84 2.79 -25.29
C PHE A 38 17.35 3.52 -24.05
N PHE A 39 18.55 4.11 -24.12
CA PHE A 39 19.09 4.90 -23.00
C PHE A 39 18.32 6.19 -22.77
N ILE A 40 17.97 6.92 -23.83
CA ILE A 40 17.14 8.13 -23.73
C ILE A 40 15.79 7.79 -23.11
N TYR A 41 15.15 6.70 -23.56
CA TYR A 41 13.90 6.21 -23.00
C TYR A 41 14.02 5.80 -21.53
N GLY A 42 15.10 5.12 -21.14
CA GLY A 42 15.37 4.78 -19.75
C GLY A 42 15.54 6.00 -18.85
N ILE A 43 16.22 7.04 -19.33
CA ILE A 43 16.41 8.31 -18.61
C ILE A 43 15.06 9.02 -18.43
N THR A 44 14.25 9.14 -19.48
CA THR A 44 12.95 9.84 -19.41
C THR A 44 11.96 9.12 -18.50
N ILE A 45 11.86 7.80 -18.56
CA ILE A 45 11.03 7.02 -17.64
C ILE A 45 11.56 7.13 -16.20
N GLY A 46 12.87 6.96 -16.00
CA GLY A 46 13.48 7.06 -14.67
C GLY A 46 13.17 8.40 -14.03
N LEU A 47 13.34 9.50 -14.78
CA LEU A 47 13.02 10.84 -14.33
C LEU A 47 11.51 11.02 -14.04
N TRP A 48 10.64 10.53 -14.93
CA TRP A 48 9.19 10.59 -14.74
C TRP A 48 8.74 9.83 -13.48
N LEU A 49 9.29 8.64 -13.23
CA LEU A 49 8.99 7.83 -12.03
C LEU A 49 9.43 8.54 -10.76
N ILE A 50 10.61 9.16 -10.74
CA ILE A 50 11.08 9.94 -9.59
C ILE A 50 10.13 11.12 -9.34
N ALA A 51 9.87 11.92 -10.37
CA ALA A 51 9.06 13.15 -10.25
C ALA A 51 7.64 12.86 -9.76
N SER A 52 6.99 11.81 -10.28
CA SER A 52 5.62 11.45 -9.91
C SER A 52 5.50 10.81 -8.52
N ASN A 53 6.56 10.15 -8.02
CA ASN A 53 6.51 9.45 -6.73
C ASN A 53 7.16 10.22 -5.57
N MET A 54 7.85 11.34 -5.81
CA MET A 54 8.63 12.10 -4.81
C MET A 54 7.77 12.72 -3.70
N ASN A 55 6.45 12.75 -3.88
CA ASN A 55 5.54 13.31 -2.89
C ASN A 55 5.52 12.47 -1.61
N LYS A 56 5.91 13.11 -0.50
CA LYS A 56 5.84 12.54 0.85
C LYS A 56 4.39 12.26 1.23
N ARG A 57 4.13 11.07 1.77
CA ARG A 57 2.82 10.63 2.25
C ARG A 57 2.83 10.54 3.76
N ARG A 58 1.74 10.95 4.39
CA ARG A 58 1.59 10.91 5.84
C ARG A 58 0.21 10.37 6.19
N LEU A 59 0.19 9.29 6.95
CA LEU A 59 -1.02 8.76 7.57
C LEU A 59 -1.03 9.17 9.04
N ILE A 60 -2.07 9.89 9.44
CA ILE A 60 -2.32 10.28 10.83
C ILE A 60 -3.57 9.52 11.28
N ILE A 61 -3.48 8.91 12.45
CA ILE A 61 -4.58 8.17 13.06
C ILE A 61 -4.95 8.95 14.32
N ASN A 62 -6.17 9.46 14.38
CA ASN A 62 -6.66 10.22 15.51
C ASN A 62 -7.65 9.37 16.32
N HIS A 63 -7.18 8.85 17.45
CA HIS A 63 -7.99 7.99 18.31
C HIS A 63 -9.08 8.76 19.06
N ASN A 64 -8.88 10.05 19.35
CA ASN A 64 -9.87 10.84 20.10
C ASN A 64 -11.13 11.13 19.28
N LYS A 65 -10.99 11.18 17.95
CA LYS A 65 -12.10 11.41 17.02
C LYS A 65 -12.53 10.14 16.27
N GLU A 66 -11.85 9.02 16.50
CA GLU A 66 -12.03 7.77 15.75
C GLU A 66 -11.92 7.93 14.22
N LEU A 67 -11.05 8.83 13.76
CA LEU A 67 -10.85 9.15 12.34
C LEU A 67 -9.39 8.92 11.92
N TYR A 68 -9.20 8.47 10.68
CA TYR A 68 -7.90 8.48 10.01
C TYR A 68 -7.85 9.60 8.98
N GLN A 69 -6.67 10.19 8.81
CA GLN A 69 -6.42 11.25 7.85
C GLN A 69 -5.18 10.90 7.02
N PHE A 70 -5.36 10.87 5.71
CA PHE A 70 -4.31 10.58 4.75
C PHE A 70 -3.92 11.85 4.01
N TYR A 71 -2.64 12.22 4.09
CA TYR A 71 -2.09 13.42 3.48
C TYR A 71 -1.08 13.06 2.39
N ILE A 72 -1.18 13.76 1.25
CA ILE A 72 -0.21 13.73 0.16
C ILE A 72 0.33 15.15 -0.03
N LYS A 73 1.66 15.33 0.07
CA LYS A 73 2.30 16.67 -0.06
C LYS A 73 1.68 17.72 0.86
N GLY A 74 1.25 17.31 2.06
CA GLY A 74 0.60 18.18 3.05
C GLY A 74 -0.86 18.53 2.75
N ARG A 75 -1.45 18.08 1.65
CA ARG A 75 -2.88 18.21 1.37
C ARG A 75 -3.63 16.99 1.89
N LEU A 76 -4.74 17.21 2.59
CA LEU A 76 -5.64 16.14 3.02
C LEU A 76 -6.25 15.52 1.76
N TRP A 77 -6.02 14.22 1.58
CA TRP A 77 -6.50 13.46 0.43
C TRP A 77 -7.77 12.69 0.77
N GLN A 78 -7.77 12.00 1.91
CA GLN A 78 -8.91 11.24 2.39
C GLN A 78 -8.96 11.33 3.91
N GLU A 79 -10.18 11.48 4.42
CA GLU A 79 -10.52 11.33 5.83
C GLU A 79 -11.64 10.29 5.94
N GLY A 80 -11.59 9.45 6.97
CA GLY A 80 -12.61 8.43 7.17
C GLY A 80 -12.55 7.82 8.56
N PRO A 81 -13.57 7.04 8.94
CA PRO A 81 -13.66 6.41 10.25
C PRO A 81 -12.68 5.26 10.43
N LEU A 82 -12.30 4.97 11.67
CA LEU A 82 -11.26 4.02 12.03
C LEU A 82 -11.59 2.57 11.65
N TYR A 83 -12.88 2.20 11.58
CA TYR A 83 -13.27 0.85 11.18
C TYR A 83 -12.93 0.51 9.72
N GLN A 84 -12.72 1.52 8.88
CA GLN A 84 -12.35 1.34 7.47
C GLN A 84 -10.85 1.10 7.25
N ILE A 85 -10.02 1.28 8.27
CA ILE A 85 -8.58 1.04 8.20
C ILE A 85 -8.20 -0.17 9.05
N TYR A 86 -7.36 -1.03 8.50
CA TYR A 86 -7.00 -2.29 9.14
C TYR A 86 -5.58 -2.70 8.81
N VAL A 87 -5.03 -3.52 9.70
CA VAL A 87 -3.81 -4.28 9.48
C VAL A 87 -4.23 -5.65 8.94
N ARG A 88 -3.67 -6.10 7.82
CA ARG A 88 -3.95 -7.43 7.26
C ARG A 88 -2.66 -8.19 6.99
N LEU A 89 -2.68 -9.48 7.30
CA LEU A 89 -1.68 -10.42 6.86
C LEU A 89 -2.02 -10.88 5.44
N VAL A 90 -1.06 -10.83 4.52
CA VAL A 90 -1.25 -11.28 3.14
C VAL A 90 -0.30 -12.44 2.88
N ALA A 91 -0.88 -13.57 2.47
CA ALA A 91 -0.13 -14.73 2.01
C ALA A 91 0.04 -14.69 0.49
N GLN A 92 1.25 -14.94 0.02
CA GLN A 92 1.59 -15.13 -1.38
C GLN A 92 2.17 -16.53 -1.55
N ARG A 93 1.73 -17.23 -2.59
CA ARG A 93 2.20 -18.58 -2.89
C ARG A 93 3.23 -18.53 -3.99
N ASP A 94 4.37 -19.15 -3.75
CA ASP A 94 5.44 -19.31 -4.74
C ASP A 94 5.12 -20.46 -5.71
N SER A 95 5.86 -20.51 -6.81
CA SER A 95 5.83 -21.52 -7.87
C SER A 95 5.96 -22.95 -7.31
N TYR A 96 6.74 -23.11 -6.24
CA TYR A 96 6.95 -24.39 -5.54
C TYR A 96 5.88 -24.71 -4.49
N GLY A 97 4.82 -23.89 -4.42
CA GLY A 97 3.70 -24.08 -3.50
C GLY A 97 3.95 -23.59 -2.07
N LYS A 98 5.14 -23.03 -1.77
CA LYS A 98 5.48 -22.47 -0.46
C LYS A 98 4.76 -21.14 -0.23
N LEU A 99 4.24 -20.95 0.98
CA LEU A 99 3.59 -19.70 1.38
C LEU A 99 4.59 -18.75 2.00
N PHE A 100 4.44 -17.49 1.62
CA PHE A 100 5.15 -16.37 2.21
C PHE A 100 4.15 -15.32 2.68
N TYR A 101 4.42 -14.73 3.83
CA TYR A 101 3.54 -13.82 4.52
C TYR A 101 4.13 -12.42 4.54
N SER A 102 3.28 -11.44 4.34
CA SER A 102 3.62 -10.02 4.39
C SER A 102 2.57 -9.29 5.21
N LEU A 103 2.97 -8.21 5.88
CA LEU A 103 2.06 -7.44 6.72
C LEU A 103 1.79 -6.10 6.05
N ILE A 104 0.50 -5.77 5.89
CA ILE A 104 0.07 -4.52 5.25
C ILE A 104 -0.88 -3.75 6.15
N ILE A 105 -0.89 -2.42 5.99
CA ILE A 105 -2.01 -1.56 6.39
C ILE A 105 -2.77 -1.20 5.12
N ASN A 106 -4.07 -1.39 5.15
CA ASN A 106 -4.95 -1.00 4.05
C ASN A 106 -6.26 -0.41 4.59
N GLY A 107 -7.03 0.21 3.71
CA GLY A 107 -8.34 0.74 4.05
C GLY A 107 -9.05 1.36 2.86
N TYR A 108 -10.20 1.97 3.11
CA TYR A 108 -10.99 2.61 2.07
C TYR A 108 -10.23 3.77 1.41
N ARG A 109 -10.05 3.71 0.08
CA ARG A 109 -9.33 4.72 -0.72
C ARG A 109 -7.93 5.07 -0.18
N LEU A 110 -7.32 4.15 0.56
CA LEU A 110 -5.98 4.26 1.10
C LEU A 110 -5.01 3.49 0.20
N GLU A 111 -3.82 4.02 -0.02
CA GLU A 111 -2.76 3.24 -0.66
C GLU A 111 -2.26 2.15 0.31
N MET A 112 -2.14 0.92 -0.19
CA MET A 112 -1.62 -0.20 0.59
C MET A 112 -0.20 0.10 1.07
N LEU A 113 -0.01 0.06 2.40
CA LEU A 113 1.27 0.30 3.03
C LEU A 113 1.85 -1.01 3.57
N THR A 114 2.94 -1.48 2.97
CA THR A 114 3.66 -2.67 3.46
C THR A 114 4.46 -2.32 4.71
N LEU A 115 4.15 -2.96 5.83
CA LEU A 115 4.86 -2.80 7.10
C LEU A 115 6.02 -3.78 7.25
N ALA A 116 5.80 -5.03 6.84
CA ALA A 116 6.80 -6.09 6.89
C ALA A 116 6.85 -6.80 5.53
N SER A 117 8.06 -6.97 5.03
CA SER A 117 8.34 -7.63 3.77
C SER A 117 8.11 -9.14 3.84
N LEU A 118 8.04 -9.75 2.66
CA LEU A 118 7.73 -11.15 2.42
C LEU A 118 8.64 -12.10 3.25
N SER A 119 8.03 -12.90 4.13
CA SER A 119 8.73 -13.81 5.04
C SER A 119 8.04 -15.17 5.10
N SER A 120 8.82 -16.25 5.22
CA SER A 120 8.26 -17.61 5.37
C SER A 120 7.82 -17.92 6.79
N LYS A 121 8.17 -17.08 7.78
CA LYS A 121 7.90 -17.33 9.20
C LYS A 121 6.56 -16.73 9.61
N PHE A 122 5.47 -17.49 9.39
CA PHE A 122 4.10 -17.08 9.72
C PHE A 122 3.97 -16.50 11.13
N GLU A 123 4.38 -17.25 12.16
CA GLU A 123 4.16 -16.89 13.57
C GLU A 123 4.80 -15.55 13.94
N GLN A 124 5.99 -15.26 13.40
CA GLN A 124 6.69 -14.01 13.68
C GLN A 124 5.97 -12.81 13.09
N ILE A 125 5.46 -12.95 11.86
CA ILE A 125 4.71 -11.87 11.20
C ILE A 125 3.33 -11.69 11.84
N ASP A 126 2.67 -12.78 12.25
CA ASP A 126 1.37 -12.73 12.94
C ASP A 126 1.49 -12.02 14.30
N VAL A 127 2.47 -12.41 15.13
CA VAL A 127 2.72 -11.75 16.42
C VAL A 127 3.06 -10.27 16.23
N LEU A 128 3.87 -9.94 15.22
CA LEU A 128 4.19 -8.57 14.87
C LEU A 128 2.95 -7.79 14.43
N GLY A 129 2.12 -8.38 13.57
CA GLY A 129 0.87 -7.81 13.07
C GLY A 129 -0.10 -7.47 14.19
N ARG A 130 -0.33 -8.42 15.11
CA ARG A 130 -1.17 -8.18 16.27
C ARG A 130 -0.59 -7.13 17.22
N ARG A 131 0.73 -7.09 17.38
CA ARG A 131 1.41 -6.07 18.21
C ARG A 131 1.25 -4.68 17.61
N ILE A 132 1.45 -4.53 16.30
CA ILE A 132 1.27 -3.26 15.60
C ILE A 132 -0.20 -2.83 15.63
N ALA A 133 -1.14 -3.73 15.32
CA ALA A 133 -2.57 -3.43 15.37
C ALA A 133 -3.03 -3.03 16.78
N ARG A 134 -2.48 -3.65 17.83
CA ARG A 134 -2.73 -3.25 19.23
C ARG A 134 -2.15 -1.87 19.53
N HIS A 135 -0.91 -1.61 19.12
CA HIS A 135 -0.24 -0.33 19.38
C HIS A 135 -0.91 0.84 18.64
N LEU A 136 -1.36 0.61 17.41
CA LEU A 136 -2.10 1.58 16.61
C LEU A 136 -3.60 1.57 16.87
N ASN A 137 -4.09 0.75 17.81
CA ASN A 137 -5.51 0.55 18.08
C ASN A 137 -6.34 0.39 16.79
N LEU A 138 -5.96 -0.55 15.90
CA LEU A 138 -6.65 -0.83 14.63
C LEU A 138 -7.19 -2.26 14.59
N ASN A 139 -8.07 -2.56 13.64
CA ASN A 139 -8.48 -3.93 13.33
C ASN A 139 -7.31 -4.75 12.77
N TYR A 140 -7.24 -6.04 13.12
CA TYR A 140 -6.28 -7.00 12.59
C TYR A 140 -7.00 -8.13 11.87
N PHE A 141 -6.60 -8.41 10.65
CA PHE A 141 -7.08 -9.55 9.88
C PHE A 141 -5.95 -10.51 9.52
N ASP A 142 -6.19 -11.80 9.71
CA ASP A 142 -5.33 -12.88 9.24
C ASP A 142 -5.39 -13.00 7.71
N TYR A 143 -4.57 -13.88 7.13
CA TYR A 143 -4.54 -14.11 5.68
C TYR A 143 -5.79 -14.86 5.18
N GLU A 144 -6.36 -15.73 6.00
CA GLU A 144 -7.62 -16.42 5.71
C GLU A 144 -8.80 -15.53 6.07
N ASP A 145 -9.86 -15.55 5.27
CA ASP A 145 -11.06 -14.75 5.54
C ASP A 145 -11.88 -15.30 6.72
N ILE A 146 -11.73 -16.59 7.04
CA ILE A 146 -12.41 -17.27 8.15
C ILE A 146 -11.34 -17.78 9.12
N SER A 147 -10.76 -16.86 9.90
CA SER A 147 -9.78 -17.20 10.93
C SER A 147 -10.26 -16.79 12.33
N THR A 148 -10.06 -17.64 13.32
CA THR A 148 -10.29 -17.27 14.73
C THR A 148 -9.27 -16.26 15.26
N ARG A 149 -8.26 -15.92 14.46
CA ARG A 149 -7.15 -15.04 14.82
C ARG A 149 -7.41 -13.57 14.48
N HIS A 150 -8.50 -13.26 13.78
CA HIS A 150 -8.95 -11.89 13.55
C HIS A 150 -9.17 -11.16 14.88
N VAL A 151 -8.80 -9.87 14.93
CA VAL A 151 -9.03 -9.01 16.09
C VAL A 151 -9.75 -7.76 15.61
N ILE A 152 -11.06 -7.72 15.85
CA ILE A 152 -11.91 -6.58 15.52
C ILE A 152 -12.04 -5.71 16.78
N ARG A 153 -11.68 -4.44 16.65
CA ARG A 153 -11.77 -3.40 17.69
C ARG A 153 -12.80 -2.34 17.31
N HIS A 154 -12.83 -1.97 16.04
CA HIS A 154 -13.73 -0.97 15.48
C HIS A 154 -14.73 -1.65 14.56
N LYS A 155 -16.01 -1.53 14.87
CA LYS A 155 -17.10 -2.03 14.03
C LYS A 155 -17.71 -0.88 13.25
N PRO A 156 -18.25 -1.13 12.05
CA PRO A 156 -19.16 -0.19 11.42
C PRO A 156 -20.35 0.10 12.36
N PRO A 157 -20.94 1.31 12.30
CA PRO A 157 -22.20 1.57 12.97
C PRO A 157 -23.27 0.61 12.45
N GLU A 158 -24.17 0.18 13.33
CA GLU A 158 -25.37 -0.53 12.93
C GLU A 158 -26.20 0.45 12.08
N ILE A 159 -26.51 0.05 10.85
CA ILE A 159 -27.45 0.80 10.02
C ILE A 159 -28.80 0.47 10.64
N GLU A 160 -29.40 1.42 11.35
CA GLU A 160 -30.80 1.30 11.78
C GLU A 160 -31.63 1.13 10.50
N GLU A 161 -32.28 -0.02 10.35
CA GLU A 161 -33.11 -0.42 9.20
C GLU A 161 -34.39 0.43 9.07
N GLU A 162 -34.35 1.72 9.41
CA GLU A 162 -35.52 2.61 9.31
C GLU A 162 -35.85 3.01 7.85
N GLU A 163 -34.97 2.72 6.88
CA GLU A 163 -35.20 3.05 5.45
C GLU A 163 -35.77 1.89 4.60
N GLU A 164 -35.84 0.65 5.12
CA GLU A 164 -36.43 -0.48 4.36
C GLU A 164 -37.97 -0.56 4.48
N GLU A 165 -38.57 0.01 5.53
CA GLU A 165 -40.03 0.06 5.69
C GLU A 165 -40.70 1.11 4.76
N GLU A 166 -40.02 2.22 4.43
CA GLU A 166 -40.58 3.21 3.51
C GLU A 166 -40.67 2.70 2.06
N LEU A 167 -39.74 1.85 1.61
CA LEU A 167 -39.76 1.31 0.25
C LEU A 167 -40.79 0.18 0.06
N THR A 168 -41.13 -0.55 1.12
CA THR A 168 -42.14 -1.62 1.08
C THR A 168 -43.57 -1.10 1.32
N GLY A 169 -43.73 0.10 1.90
CA GLY A 169 -45.03 0.77 2.08
C GLY A 169 -45.67 1.31 0.79
N TYR A 170 -44.88 1.63 -0.24
CA TYR A 170 -45.41 2.13 -1.52
C TYR A 170 -45.84 1.05 -2.52
N GLN A 171 -45.60 -0.23 -2.21
CA GLN A 171 -45.95 -1.35 -3.10
C GLN A 171 -47.27 -2.03 -2.73
N ASN A 172 -47.92 -1.58 -1.65
CA ASN A 172 -49.18 -2.13 -1.13
C ASN A 172 -50.31 -1.09 -1.04
N VAL A 173 -50.45 -0.20 -2.04
CA VAL A 173 -51.63 0.66 -2.24
C VAL A 173 -52.17 0.50 -3.65
#